data_AF-A0A4R0YJB2-F1
#
_entry.id   AF-A0A4R0YJB2-F1
#
_cell.length_a   1.000
_cell.length_b   1.000
_cell.length_c   1.000
_cell.angle_alpha   90.00
_cell.angle_beta   90.00
_cell.angle_gamma   90.00
#
_symmetry.space_group_name_H-M   'P 1'
#
loop_
_entity.id
_entity.type
_entity.pdbx_description
1 polymer ?
#
loop_
_entity_poly.entity_id
_entity_poly.type
_entity_poly.pdbx_seq_one_letter_code
_entity_poly.pdbx_strand_id
1 'polypeptide(L)'
;MRRPVFDPDELSSNPVAFVAMLGLIFWSGLVVLICASRIATVFFSAEDFVVSSSHQVCEQPLNNRCETHYSIVRAGGKVVDFVPFGYQFNHGLLVEGTHIAKSAESFAYVIDGRTEQWPYLGSHFLALFGGITGVLAWLFFIRMGILPLWFRTKSE
;
A
#
# COMPACT_ATOMS: atom_id res chain seq x y z
N MET A 1 -7.95 -25.26 -34.39
CA MET A 1 -8.02 -24.91 -32.95
C MET A 1 -6.91 -25.67 -32.23
N ARG A 2 -5.91 -24.99 -31.64
CA ARG A 2 -4.91 -25.67 -30.80
C ARG A 2 -5.62 -26.21 -29.56
N ARG A 3 -5.49 -27.51 -29.30
CA ARG A 3 -5.92 -28.09 -28.02
C ARG A 3 -5.18 -27.35 -26.89
N PRO A 4 -5.83 -27.08 -25.76
CA PRO A 4 -5.09 -26.71 -24.56
C PRO A 4 -4.06 -27.82 -24.30
N VAL A 5 -2.83 -27.44 -23.97
CA VAL A 5 -1.71 -28.37 -23.74
C VAL A 5 -1.91 -29.17 -22.45
N PHE A 6 -2.96 -28.89 -21.68
CA PHE A 6 -3.15 -29.38 -20.33
C PHE A 6 -4.57 -29.89 -20.07
N ASP A 7 -4.68 -31.01 -19.37
CA ASP A 7 -5.91 -31.58 -18.85
C ASP A 7 -6.16 -30.98 -17.45
N PRO A 8 -7.29 -30.28 -17.18
CA PRO A 8 -7.55 -29.64 -15.88
C PRO A 8 -7.45 -30.60 -14.68
N ASP A 9 -7.57 -31.90 -14.91
CA ASP A 9 -7.44 -32.95 -13.91
C ASP A 9 -6.00 -33.18 -13.42
N GLU A 10 -4.97 -32.75 -14.16
CA GLU A 10 -3.58 -32.87 -13.68
C GLU A 10 -3.22 -31.78 -12.64
N LEU A 11 -3.89 -30.63 -12.62
CA LEU A 11 -3.61 -29.57 -11.64
C LEU A 11 -4.26 -29.91 -10.28
N SER A 12 -5.41 -30.61 -10.29
CA SER A 12 -6.04 -31.14 -9.08
C SER A 12 -5.25 -32.31 -8.49
N SER A 13 -4.43 -32.98 -9.29
CA SER A 13 -3.59 -34.11 -8.84
C SER A 13 -2.40 -33.71 -7.95
N ASN A 14 -1.96 -32.44 -7.98
CA ASN A 14 -0.91 -31.90 -7.11
C ASN A 14 -1.47 -30.80 -6.18
N PRO A 15 -2.01 -31.16 -5.00
CA PRO A 15 -2.68 -30.21 -4.11
C PRO A 15 -1.75 -29.12 -3.57
N VAL A 16 -0.45 -29.41 -3.42
CA VAL A 16 0.54 -28.43 -2.93
C VAL A 16 0.76 -27.32 -3.94
N ALA A 17 0.97 -27.68 -5.21
CA ALA A 17 1.12 -26.71 -6.30
C ALA A 17 -0.16 -25.87 -6.46
N PHE A 18 -1.33 -26.50 -6.39
CA PHE A 18 -2.61 -25.82 -6.48
C PHE A 18 -2.81 -24.79 -5.34
N VAL A 19 -2.56 -25.18 -4.09
CA VAL A 19 -2.70 -24.29 -2.92
C VAL A 19 -1.69 -23.15 -2.96
N ALA A 20 -0.43 -23.42 -3.30
CA ALA A 20 0.59 -22.37 -3.42
C ALA A 20 0.20 -21.33 -4.48
N MET A 21 -0.39 -21.77 -5.59
CA MET A 21 -0.83 -20.88 -6.67
C MET A 21 -2.02 -20.00 -6.29
N LEU A 22 -3.02 -20.59 -5.63
CA LEU A 22 -4.12 -19.79 -5.07
C LEU A 22 -3.58 -18.77 -4.06
N GLY A 23 -2.61 -19.16 -3.23
CA GLY A 23 -1.92 -18.25 -2.34
C GLY A 23 -1.25 -17.08 -3.07
N LEU A 24 -0.46 -17.35 -4.11
CA LEU A 24 0.24 -16.32 -4.88
C LEU A 24 -0.70 -15.35 -5.60
N ILE A 25 -1.78 -15.86 -6.20
CA ILE A 25 -2.83 -15.03 -6.82
C ILE A 25 -3.53 -14.19 -5.76
N PHE A 26 -3.89 -14.80 -4.63
CA PHE A 26 -4.54 -14.11 -3.52
C PHE A 26 -3.65 -12.98 -2.98
N TRP A 27 -2.37 -13.24 -2.70
CA TRP A 27 -1.42 -12.22 -2.23
C TRP A 27 -1.24 -11.10 -3.24
N SER A 28 -1.10 -11.44 -4.53
CA SER A 28 -0.97 -10.44 -5.59
C SER A 28 -2.23 -9.57 -5.70
N GLY A 29 -3.41 -10.18 -5.61
CA GLY A 29 -4.70 -9.47 -5.59
C GLY A 29 -4.88 -8.59 -4.36
N LEU A 30 -4.45 -9.06 -3.18
CA LEU A 30 -4.48 -8.28 -1.94
C LEU A 30 -3.61 -7.02 -2.04
N VAL A 31 -2.40 -7.15 -2.62
CA VAL A 31 -1.52 -5.99 -2.88
C VAL A 31 -2.20 -4.99 -3.80
N VAL A 32 -2.84 -5.44 -4.89
CA VAL A 32 -3.60 -4.58 -5.81
C VAL A 32 -4.70 -3.82 -5.06
N LEU A 33 -5.51 -4.54 -4.26
CA LEU A 33 -6.62 -3.96 -3.52
C LEU A 33 -6.15 -2.89 -2.53
N ILE A 34 -5.12 -3.20 -1.73
CA ILE A 34 -4.56 -2.27 -0.74
C ILE A 34 -4.00 -1.03 -1.44
N CYS A 35 -3.21 -1.21 -2.50
CA CYS A 35 -2.59 -0.08 -3.20
C CYS A 35 -3.63 0.80 -3.90
N ALA A 36 -4.58 0.19 -4.63
CA ALA A 36 -5.65 0.93 -5.30
C ALA A 36 -6.52 1.70 -4.30
N SER A 37 -6.89 1.05 -3.18
CA SER A 37 -7.65 1.68 -2.11
C SER A 37 -6.90 2.87 -1.51
N ARG A 38 -5.60 2.72 -1.21
CA ARG A 38 -4.79 3.81 -0.67
C ARG A 38 -4.62 4.97 -1.66
N ILE A 39 -4.32 4.69 -2.93
CA ILE A 39 -4.22 5.71 -3.97
C ILE A 39 -5.55 6.46 -4.10
N ALA A 40 -6.67 5.76 -4.17
CA ALA A 40 -7.99 6.38 -4.26
C ALA A 40 -8.31 7.23 -3.02
N THR A 41 -8.06 6.70 -1.83
CA THR A 41 -8.30 7.42 -0.56
C THR A 41 -7.52 8.72 -0.51
N VAL A 42 -6.24 8.69 -0.89
CA VAL A 42 -5.41 9.90 -0.93
C VAL A 42 -5.86 10.84 -2.04
N PHE A 43 -6.18 10.34 -3.24
CA PHE A 43 -6.60 11.20 -4.34
C PHE A 43 -7.87 11.99 -4.00
N PHE A 44 -8.87 11.32 -3.41
CA PHE A 44 -10.16 11.92 -3.10
C PHE A 44 -10.22 12.63 -1.74
N SER A 45 -9.18 12.52 -0.89
CA SER A 45 -9.18 13.24 0.39
C SER A 45 -8.98 14.75 0.18
N ALA A 46 -9.66 15.54 1.00
CA ALA A 46 -9.40 16.97 1.13
C ALA A 46 -9.11 17.27 2.60
N GLU A 47 -8.05 18.01 2.86
CA GLU A 47 -7.59 18.31 4.22
C GLU A 47 -7.12 19.76 4.30
N ASP A 48 -7.43 20.42 5.41
CA ASP A 48 -6.96 21.77 5.72
C ASP A 48 -6.85 21.89 7.24
N PHE A 49 -5.62 22.05 7.73
CA PHE A 49 -5.34 22.13 9.15
C PHE A 49 -4.01 22.85 9.45
N VAL A 50 -3.90 23.35 10.69
CA VAL A 50 -2.69 23.94 11.24
C VAL A 50 -2.17 23.08 12.38
N VAL A 51 -0.85 22.90 12.46
CA VAL A 51 -0.20 22.23 13.60
C VAL A 51 -0.24 23.16 14.81
N SER A 52 -0.87 22.73 15.90
CA SER A 52 -0.97 23.47 17.15
C SER A 52 0.17 23.14 18.09
N SER A 53 0.45 21.84 18.27
CA SER A 53 1.54 21.37 19.12
C SER A 53 2.03 20.00 18.70
N SER A 54 3.20 19.61 19.21
CA SER A 54 3.72 18.24 19.05
C SER A 54 4.05 17.62 20.41
N HIS A 55 3.86 16.31 20.54
CA HIS A 55 4.23 15.56 21.73
C HIS A 55 4.72 14.16 21.35
N GLN A 56 5.52 13.53 22.21
CA GLN A 56 6.00 12.17 21.97
C GLN A 56 5.20 11.17 22.80
N VAL A 57 4.78 10.09 22.15
CA VAL A 57 4.13 8.95 22.80
C VAL A 57 5.07 7.76 22.68
N CYS A 58 5.49 7.23 23.83
CA CYS A 58 6.39 6.08 23.89
C CYS A 58 5.63 4.80 24.28
N GLU A 59 6.04 3.68 23.67
CA GLU A 59 5.49 2.36 23.95
C GLU A 59 5.87 1.91 25.37
N GLN A 60 4.88 1.84 26.25
CA GLN A 60 5.09 1.34 27.61
C GLN A 60 5.15 -0.19 27.63
N PRO A 61 5.92 -0.80 28.56
CA PRO A 61 6.65 -0.17 29.67
C PRO A 61 8.11 0.18 29.36
N LEU A 62 8.66 -0.30 28.25
CA LEU A 62 10.09 -0.21 27.97
C LEU A 62 10.53 1.13 27.38
N ASN A 63 9.58 1.93 26.85
CA ASN A 63 9.82 3.21 26.17
C ASN A 63 10.91 3.13 25.09
N ASN A 64 11.07 1.96 24.47
CA ASN A 64 12.09 1.70 23.44
C ASN A 64 11.67 2.22 22.06
N ARG A 65 10.39 2.56 21.89
CA ARG A 65 9.83 3.15 20.67
C ARG A 65 9.01 4.38 21.04
N CYS A 66 9.38 5.53 20.49
CA CYS A 66 8.65 6.78 20.68
C CYS A 66 8.23 7.34 19.32
N GLU A 67 6.97 7.71 19.19
CA GLU A 67 6.41 8.31 17.98
C GLU A 67 5.97 9.75 18.29
N THR A 68 6.26 10.67 17.36
CA THR A 68 5.82 12.06 17.48
C THR A 68 4.40 12.20 16.97
N HIS A 69 3.52 12.63 17.86
CA HIS A 69 2.13 12.95 17.61
C HIS A 69 1.97 14.47 17.45
N TYR A 70 1.11 14.89 16.53
CA TYR A 70 0.82 16.30 16.29
C TYR A 70 -0.63 16.60 16.65
N SER A 71 -0.85 17.60 17.49
CA SER A 71 -2.18 18.16 17.69
C SER A 71 -2.48 19.13 16.57
N ILE A 72 -3.51 18.85 15.78
CA ILE A 72 -3.90 19.70 14.64
C ILE A 72 -5.21 20.42 14.91
N VAL A 73 -5.33 21.65 14.42
CA VAL A 73 -6.57 22.43 14.43
C VAL A 73 -7.10 22.48 13.01
N ARG A 74 -8.28 21.90 12.77
CA ARG A 74 -8.98 22.00 11.48
C ARG A 74 -9.77 23.30 11.38
N ALA A 75 -10.19 23.68 10.17
CA ALA A 75 -11.00 24.88 9.91
C ALA A 75 -12.25 25.03 10.80
N GLY A 76 -12.80 23.94 11.33
CA GLY A 76 -13.92 23.95 12.28
C GLY A 76 -13.53 24.15 13.76
N GLY A 77 -12.27 24.48 14.08
CA GLY A 77 -11.76 24.65 15.45
C GLY A 77 -11.58 23.35 16.24
N LYS A 78 -11.86 22.20 15.62
CA LYS A 78 -11.68 20.90 16.27
C LYS A 78 -10.20 20.54 16.35
N VAL A 79 -9.71 20.34 17.58
CA VAL A 79 -8.39 19.77 17.84
C VAL A 79 -8.48 18.25 17.70
N VAL A 80 -7.61 17.67 16.88
CA VAL A 80 -7.53 16.22 16.67
C VAL A 80 -6.07 15.79 16.79
N ASP A 81 -5.85 14.61 17.36
CA ASP A 81 -4.53 13.99 17.34
C ASP A 81 -4.24 13.41 15.96
N PHE A 82 -3.07 13.71 15.42
CA PHE A 82 -2.69 13.38 14.06
C PHE A 82 -1.35 12.63 14.03
N VAL A 83 -1.44 11.37 13.60
CA VAL A 83 -0.34 10.40 13.68
C VAL A 83 -0.38 9.48 12.45
N PRO A 84 0.76 9.17 11.81
CA PRO A 84 2.00 9.93 11.73
C PRO A 84 2.13 10.58 10.34
N PHE A 85 2.42 11.88 10.28
CA PHE A 85 2.65 12.62 9.03
C PHE A 85 4.11 13.09 8.88
N GLY A 86 4.81 13.36 9.99
CA GLY A 86 6.15 13.96 9.99
C GLY A 86 7.25 13.12 9.32
N TYR A 87 7.20 11.79 9.39
CA TYR A 87 8.17 10.93 8.69
C TYR A 87 7.88 10.76 7.19
N GLN A 88 6.73 11.23 6.72
CA GLN A 88 6.33 11.04 5.33
C GLN A 88 7.00 12.11 4.45
N PHE A 89 7.13 13.34 4.91
CA PHE A 89 7.63 14.47 4.12
C PHE A 89 9.10 14.79 4.45
N ASN A 90 9.85 15.29 3.46
CA ASN A 90 11.31 15.51 3.55
C ASN A 90 11.73 16.55 4.61
N HIS A 91 10.78 17.26 5.22
CA HIS A 91 11.03 18.39 6.12
C HIS A 91 11.30 17.98 7.58
N GLY A 92 11.25 16.70 7.92
CA GLY A 92 11.45 16.25 9.30
C GLY A 92 10.25 16.59 10.19
N LEU A 93 10.49 16.98 11.45
CA LEU A 93 9.41 17.30 12.38
C LEU A 93 8.65 18.56 11.93
N LEU A 94 7.31 18.50 11.93
CA LEU A 94 6.47 19.66 11.61
C LEU A 94 6.56 20.68 12.76
N VAL A 95 6.76 21.95 12.43
CA VAL A 95 6.85 23.03 13.43
C VAL A 95 5.45 23.48 13.82
N GLU A 96 5.29 23.94 15.06
CA GLU A 96 4.05 24.59 15.50
C GLU A 96 3.73 25.80 14.61
N GLY A 97 2.48 25.92 14.19
CA GLY A 97 2.04 26.94 13.24
C GLY A 97 2.10 26.52 11.77
N THR A 98 2.71 25.38 11.43
CA THR A 98 2.74 24.89 10.05
C THR A 98 1.33 24.64 9.52
N HIS A 99 1.01 25.24 8.38
CA HIS A 99 -0.25 25.07 7.68
C HIS A 99 -0.13 23.98 6.61
N ILE A 100 -1.05 23.03 6.63
CA ILE A 100 -1.11 21.92 5.70
C ILE A 100 -2.48 21.94 5.02
N ALA A 101 -2.46 22.05 3.70
CA ALA A 101 -3.65 21.97 2.86
C ALA A 101 -3.47 20.92 1.77
N LYS A 102 -4.55 20.21 1.46
CA LYS A 102 -4.63 19.22 0.39
C LYS A 102 -5.97 19.36 -0.31
N SER A 103 -5.95 19.63 -1.61
CA SER A 103 -7.16 19.62 -2.40
C SER A 103 -7.61 18.19 -2.70
N ALA A 104 -8.92 18.01 -2.90
CA ALA A 104 -9.43 16.83 -3.56
C ALA A 104 -8.85 16.71 -4.98
N GLU A 105 -8.84 15.50 -5.51
CA GLU A 105 -8.38 15.18 -6.87
C GLU A 105 -6.90 15.51 -7.11
N SER A 106 -6.09 15.44 -6.06
CA SER A 106 -4.67 15.75 -6.10
C SER A 106 -3.88 14.82 -5.17
N PHE A 107 -2.64 14.53 -5.56
CA PHE A 107 -1.65 13.89 -4.69
C PHE A 107 -0.70 14.90 -4.05
N ALA A 108 -0.90 16.19 -4.34
CA ALA A 108 -0.07 17.26 -3.82
C ALA A 108 -0.64 17.82 -2.52
N TYR A 109 0.26 18.08 -1.59
CA TYR A 109 0.05 18.78 -0.34
C TYR A 109 0.71 20.15 -0.45
N VAL A 110 0.10 21.16 0.15
CA VAL A 110 0.70 22.48 0.33
C VAL A 110 1.07 22.58 1.80
N ILE A 111 2.37 22.65 2.09
CA ILE A 111 2.92 22.75 3.44
C ILE A 111 3.62 24.11 3.52
N ASP A 112 3.11 25.04 4.33
CA ASP A 112 3.62 26.42 4.46
C ASP A 112 3.88 27.11 3.10
N GLY A 113 2.93 26.95 2.18
CA GLY A 113 2.98 27.53 0.83
C GLY A 113 3.87 26.78 -0.17
N ARG A 114 4.55 25.71 0.23
CA ARG A 114 5.33 24.85 -0.67
C ARG A 114 4.52 23.63 -1.08
N THR A 115 4.49 23.35 -2.38
CA THR A 115 3.82 22.16 -2.90
C THR A 115 4.74 20.94 -2.80
N GLU A 116 4.31 19.92 -2.08
CA GLU A 116 4.98 18.63 -1.95
C GLU A 116 4.08 17.50 -2.48
N GLN A 117 4.67 16.51 -3.13
CA GLN A 117 3.95 15.35 -3.61
C GLN A 117 3.83 14.29 -2.51
N TRP A 118 2.74 13.51 -2.52
CA TRP A 118 2.60 12.37 -1.62
C TRP A 118 3.81 11.41 -1.79
N PRO A 119 4.63 11.22 -0.74
CA PRO A 119 5.92 10.54 -0.81
C PRO A 119 5.80 9.07 -1.21
N TYR A 120 4.69 8.42 -0.86
CA TYR A 120 4.46 7.01 -1.17
C TYR A 120 3.74 6.78 -2.49
N LEU A 121 3.48 7.83 -3.28
CA LEU A 121 2.77 7.68 -4.55
C LEU A 121 3.49 6.70 -5.48
N GLY A 122 4.81 6.88 -5.63
CA GLY A 122 5.63 6.04 -6.50
C GLY A 122 5.65 4.57 -6.06
N SER A 123 5.85 4.29 -4.77
CA SER A 123 5.88 2.93 -4.25
C SER A 123 4.53 2.22 -4.37
N HIS A 124 3.43 2.93 -4.13
CA HIS A 124 2.08 2.36 -4.29
C HIS A 124 1.74 2.08 -5.75
N PHE A 125 2.11 2.95 -6.70
CA PHE A 125 1.92 2.65 -8.12
C PHE A 125 2.79 1.46 -8.57
N LEU A 126 4.07 1.43 -8.18
CA LEU A 126 4.95 0.32 -8.49
C LEU A 126 4.39 -1.01 -7.94
N ALA A 127 3.94 -1.02 -6.69
CA ALA A 127 3.34 -2.19 -6.06
C ALA A 127 2.00 -2.58 -6.73
N LEU A 128 1.18 -1.60 -7.12
CA LEU A 128 -0.06 -1.83 -7.85
C LEU A 128 0.20 -2.52 -9.20
N PHE A 129 1.11 -1.98 -10.01
CA PHE A 129 1.50 -2.59 -11.28
C PHE A 129 2.17 -3.95 -11.08
N GLY A 130 3.02 -4.10 -10.07
CA GLY A 130 3.61 -5.38 -9.67
C GLY A 130 2.56 -6.42 -9.30
N GLY A 131 1.53 -6.04 -8.54
CA GLY A 131 0.42 -6.92 -8.19
C GLY A 131 -0.41 -7.33 -9.40
N ILE A 132 -0.76 -6.38 -10.30
CA ILE A 132 -1.51 -6.66 -11.53
C ILE A 132 -0.72 -7.62 -12.43
N THR A 133 0.54 -7.31 -12.70
CA THR A 133 1.42 -8.15 -13.52
C THR A 133 1.62 -9.53 -12.90
N GLY A 134 1.74 -9.62 -11.56
CA GLY A 134 1.78 -10.87 -10.83
C GLY A 134 0.53 -11.73 -11.04
N VAL A 135 -0.67 -11.17 -10.83
CA VAL A 135 -1.93 -11.89 -11.08
C VAL A 135 -1.99 -12.40 -12.52
N LEU A 136 -1.68 -11.56 -13.51
CA LEU A 136 -1.70 -11.94 -14.91
C LEU A 136 -0.67 -13.03 -15.24
N ALA A 137 0.54 -12.93 -14.69
CA ALA A 137 1.59 -13.92 -14.87
C ALA A 137 1.18 -15.29 -14.28
N TRP A 138 0.62 -15.32 -13.06
CA TRP A 138 0.17 -16.56 -12.43
C TRP A 138 -0.96 -17.22 -13.23
N LEU A 139 -1.95 -16.45 -13.68
CA LEU A 139 -3.03 -16.97 -14.54
C LEU A 139 -2.49 -17.49 -15.89
N PHE A 140 -1.51 -16.79 -16.47
CA PHE A 140 -0.86 -17.23 -17.70
C PHE A 140 -0.11 -18.56 -17.51
N PHE A 141 0.67 -18.70 -16.44
CA PHE A 141 1.41 -19.93 -16.16
C PHE A 141 0.48 -21.12 -15.87
N ILE A 142 -0.67 -20.89 -15.22
CA ILE A 142 -1.73 -21.90 -15.05
C ILE A 142 -2.23 -22.35 -16.43
N ARG A 143 -2.59 -21.39 -17.29
CA ARG A 143 -3.11 -21.68 -18.63
C ARG A 143 -2.11 -22.45 -19.50
N MET A 144 -0.82 -22.22 -19.32
CA MET A 144 0.25 -22.85 -20.11
C MET A 144 0.70 -24.22 -19.58
N GLY A 145 0.24 -24.66 -18.40
CA GLY A 145 0.64 -25.95 -17.81
C GLY A 145 2.11 -26.04 -17.38
N ILE A 146 2.82 -24.91 -17.29
CA ILE A 146 4.27 -24.86 -17.03
C ILE A 146 4.61 -25.19 -15.56
N LEU A 147 3.75 -24.78 -14.63
CA LEU A 147 3.96 -24.94 -13.20
C LEU A 147 3.83 -26.39 -12.68
N PRO A 148 2.82 -27.19 -13.09
CA PRO A 148 2.75 -28.60 -12.71
C PRO A 148 4.03 -29.38 -13.07
N LEU A 149 4.69 -29.06 -14.19
CA LEU A 149 5.99 -29.64 -14.57
C LEU A 149 7.14 -29.27 -13.60
N TRP A 150 7.11 -28.06 -13.05
CA TRP A 150 8.14 -27.55 -12.14
C TRP A 150 8.06 -28.16 -10.73
N PHE A 151 6.86 -28.58 -10.30
CA PHE A 151 6.66 -29.28 -9.03
C PHE A 151 6.73 -30.81 -9.14
N ARG A 152 6.58 -31.37 -10.35
CA ARG A 152 6.73 -32.82 -10.62
C ARG A 152 8.19 -33.27 -10.64
N THR A 153 9.11 -32.37 -10.98
CA THR A 153 10.56 -32.66 -11.06
C THR A 153 11.29 -32.72 -9.71
N LYS A 154 10.60 -32.46 -8.59
CA LYS A 154 11.18 -32.51 -7.24
C LYS A 154 10.71 -33.71 -6.39
N SER A 155 9.85 -34.58 -6.93
CA SER A 155 9.30 -35.74 -6.23
C SER A 155 9.86 -37.09 -6.72
N GLU A 156 10.91 -37.08 -7.54
CA GLU A 156 11.78 -38.24 -7.82
C GLU A 156 13.09 -38.08 -7.05
#